data_AF-A0A0G0NB55-F1
#
_entry.id   AF-A0A0G0NB55-F1
#
_cell.length_a   1.000
_cell.length_b   1.000
_cell.length_c   1.000
_cell.angle_alpha   90.00
_cell.angle_beta   90.00
_cell.angle_gamma   90.00
#
_symmetry.space_group_name_H-M   'P 1'
#
loop_
_entity.id
_entity.type
_entity.pdbx_description
1 polymer ?
#
loop_
_entity_poly.entity_id
_entity_poly.type
_entity_poly.pdbx_seq_one_letter_code
_entity_poly.pdbx_strand_id
1 'polypeptide(L)'
;MILKNMKKNKGFTLIELLVVIAIIGLLSTIVLVSLNSARNKAKDTRIKADLAQIRSLAELNADTSSTYVLADVSAGDYATQYTALTTDINAQVAQTVVYNANAGTAYAASAQLTGTGAFWCVDSAGASRAEGATLPAATYACP
;
A
#
# COMPACT_ATOMS: atom_id res chain seq x y z
N MET A 1 -56.19 -40.41 -24.79
CA MET A 1 -56.47 -39.60 -23.58
C MET A 1 -55.16 -38.98 -23.14
N ILE A 2 -54.95 -37.67 -23.38
CA ILE A 2 -53.69 -36.98 -23.07
C ILE A 2 -53.88 -36.22 -21.75
N LEU A 3 -53.13 -36.59 -20.71
CA LEU A 3 -53.13 -35.90 -19.42
C LEU A 3 -52.35 -34.59 -19.53
N LYS A 4 -53.07 -33.46 -19.47
CA LYS A 4 -52.51 -32.10 -19.45
C LYS A 4 -51.92 -31.83 -18.06
N ASN A 5 -50.60 -31.83 -17.96
CA ASN A 5 -49.88 -31.53 -16.71
C ASN A 5 -49.99 -30.02 -16.39
N MET A 6 -50.85 -29.65 -15.44
CA MET A 6 -50.98 -28.27 -14.95
C MET A 6 -49.79 -27.92 -14.03
N LYS A 7 -48.77 -27.25 -14.56
CA LYS A 7 -47.68 -26.70 -13.75
C LYS A 7 -48.25 -25.58 -12.86
N LYS A 8 -48.22 -25.77 -11.54
CA LYS A 8 -48.55 -24.72 -10.56
C LYS A 8 -47.42 -23.70 -10.55
N ASN A 9 -47.65 -22.51 -11.10
CA ASN A 9 -46.72 -21.38 -10.97
C ASN A 9 -46.75 -20.91 -9.51
N LYS A 10 -45.69 -21.21 -8.75
CA LYS A 10 -45.48 -20.66 -7.41
C LYS A 10 -44.90 -19.25 -7.56
N GLY A 11 -45.64 -18.23 -7.14
CA GLY A 11 -45.15 -16.86 -7.04
C GLY A 11 -44.41 -16.63 -5.72
N PHE A 12 -43.41 -15.76 -5.73
CA PHE A 12 -42.75 -15.27 -4.52
C PHE A 12 -43.73 -14.39 -3.73
N THR A 13 -43.75 -14.53 -2.41
CA THR A 13 -44.55 -13.65 -1.55
C THR A 13 -43.82 -12.32 -1.29
N LEU A 14 -44.57 -11.25 -1.06
CA LEU A 14 -43.99 -9.95 -0.71
C LEU A 14 -43.18 -10.00 0.59
N ILE A 15 -43.61 -10.83 1.55
CA ILE A 15 -42.91 -10.99 2.83
C ILE A 15 -41.58 -11.73 2.66
N GLU A 16 -41.50 -12.72 1.76
CA GLU A 16 -40.24 -13.39 1.45
C GLU A 16 -39.22 -12.42 0.85
N LEU A 17 -39.66 -11.54 -0.06
CA LEU A 17 -38.76 -10.55 -0.66
C LEU A 17 -38.32 -9.50 0.38
N LEU A 18 -39.24 -9.07 1.26
CA LEU A 18 -38.94 -8.11 2.33
C LEU A 18 -37.89 -8.64 3.31
N VAL A 19 -38.01 -9.91 3.75
CA VAL A 19 -37.04 -10.50 4.67
C VAL A 19 -35.66 -10.65 4.02
N VAL A 20 -35.59 -10.98 2.72
CA VAL A 20 -34.32 -11.13 2.00
C VAL A 20 -33.55 -9.82 1.94
N ILE A 21 -34.20 -8.72 1.54
CA ILE A 21 -33.52 -7.41 1.49
C ILE A 21 -33.11 -6.92 2.88
N ALA A 22 -33.88 -7.27 3.92
CA ALA A 22 -33.54 -6.96 5.30
C ALA A 22 -32.26 -7.69 5.75
N ILE A 23 -32.14 -8.99 5.44
CA ILE A 23 -30.95 -9.78 5.78
C ILE A 23 -29.73 -9.33 4.96
N ILE A 24 -29.89 -9.07 3.65
CA ILE A 24 -28.80 -8.55 2.80
C ILE A 24 -28.32 -7.19 3.34
N GLY A 25 -29.25 -6.31 3.73
CA GLY A 25 -28.92 -5.03 4.35
C GLY A 25 -28.06 -5.20 5.60
N LEU A 26 -28.47 -6.07 6.52
CA LEU A 26 -27.71 -6.36 7.74
C LEU A 26 -26.30 -6.89 7.43
N LEU A 27 -26.19 -7.93 6.60
CA LEU A 27 -24.91 -8.57 6.27
C LEU A 27 -23.97 -7.61 5.52
N SER A 28 -24.50 -6.73 4.66
CA SER A 28 -23.69 -5.80 3.88
C SER A 28 -22.87 -4.84 4.75
N THR A 29 -23.44 -4.36 5.86
CA THR A 29 -22.76 -3.41 6.75
C THR A 29 -21.51 -4.00 7.41
N ILE A 30 -21.58 -5.26 7.86
CA ILE A 30 -20.47 -5.97 8.51
C ILE A 30 -19.32 -6.20 7.52
N VAL A 31 -19.66 -6.56 6.28
CA VAL A 31 -18.68 -6.79 5.20
C VAL A 31 -17.94 -5.50 4.83
N LEU A 32 -18.61 -4.35 4.84
CA LEU A 32 -17.97 -3.08 4.50
C LEU A 32 -16.88 -2.68 5.50
N VAL A 33 -17.13 -2.88 6.80
CA VAL A 33 -16.13 -2.55 7.85
C VAL A 33 -14.90 -3.45 7.72
N SER A 34 -15.09 -4.76 7.50
CA SER A 34 -13.97 -5.69 7.35
C SER A 34 -13.15 -5.42 6.09
N LEU A 35 -13.81 -5.06 4.98
CA LEU A 35 -13.16 -4.72 3.72
C LEU A 35 -12.29 -3.45 3.85
N ASN A 36 -12.75 -2.44 4.58
CA ASN A 36 -11.97 -1.21 4.78
C ASN A 36 -10.66 -1.49 5.54
N SER A 37 -10.71 -2.30 6.60
CA SER A 37 -9.50 -2.71 7.33
C SER A 37 -8.54 -3.54 6.45
N ALA A 38 -9.08 -4.48 5.66
CA ALA A 38 -8.29 -5.29 4.75
C ALA A 38 -7.59 -4.44 3.67
N ARG A 39 -8.28 -3.43 3.13
CA ARG A 39 -7.71 -2.48 2.16
C ARG A 39 -6.55 -1.69 2.74
N ASN A 40 -6.69 -1.15 3.96
CA ASN A 40 -5.61 -0.40 4.60
C ASN A 40 -4.38 -1.29 4.86
N LYS A 41 -4.59 -2.53 5.32
CA LYS A 41 -3.49 -3.50 5.48
C LYS A 41 -2.80 -3.82 4.14
N ALA A 42 -3.56 -3.94 3.06
CA ALA A 42 -3.00 -4.19 1.73
C ALA A 42 -2.16 -3.00 1.23
N LYS A 43 -2.62 -1.76 1.46
CA LYS A 43 -1.85 -0.54 1.18
C LYS A 43 -0.55 -0.50 1.98
N ASP A 44 -0.63 -0.76 3.28
CA ASP A 44 0.55 -0.78 4.17
C ASP A 44 1.56 -1.86 3.73
N THR A 45 1.07 -3.00 3.25
CA THR A 45 1.94 -4.07 2.71
C THR A 45 2.61 -3.66 1.41
N ARG A 46 1.88 -2.98 0.51
CA ARG A 46 2.43 -2.42 -0.74
C ARG A 46 3.53 -1.40 -0.45
N ILE A 47 3.27 -0.43 0.42
CA ILE A 47 4.25 0.60 0.82
C ILE A 47 5.53 -0.04 1.37
N LYS A 48 5.40 -1.05 2.23
CA LYS A 48 6.57 -1.78 2.77
C LYS A 48 7.34 -2.53 1.68
N ALA A 49 6.64 -3.15 0.73
CA ALA A 49 7.26 -3.85 -0.38
C ALA A 49 8.01 -2.88 -1.32
N ASP A 50 7.40 -1.75 -1.64
CA ASP A 50 8.00 -0.74 -2.52
C ASP A 50 9.22 -0.10 -1.85
N LEU A 51 9.16 0.20 -0.55
CA LEU A 51 10.33 0.68 0.21
C LEU A 51 11.46 -0.37 0.29
N ALA A 52 11.11 -1.65 0.43
CA ALA A 52 12.10 -2.73 0.36
C ALA A 52 12.74 -2.82 -1.03
N GLN A 53 11.96 -2.59 -2.09
CA GLN A 53 12.47 -2.55 -3.45
C GLN A 53 13.37 -1.33 -3.70
N ILE A 54 13.01 -0.16 -3.16
CA ILE A 54 13.84 1.05 -3.19
C ILE A 54 15.19 0.79 -2.52
N ARG A 55 15.19 0.12 -1.36
CA ARG A 55 16.42 -0.31 -0.71
C ARG A 55 17.26 -1.22 -1.59
N SER A 56 16.65 -2.25 -2.20
CA SER A 56 17.36 -3.15 -3.12
C SER A 56 17.99 -2.38 -4.29
N LEU A 57 17.25 -1.46 -4.91
CA LEU A 57 17.76 -0.60 -5.97
C LEU A 57 18.90 0.31 -5.47
N ALA A 58 18.85 0.75 -4.21
CA ALA A 58 19.87 1.61 -3.62
C ALA A 58 21.20 0.88 -3.50
N GLU A 59 21.17 -0.38 -3.05
CA GLU A 59 22.36 -1.21 -2.99
C GLU A 59 22.89 -1.54 -4.40
N LEU A 60 22.02 -1.86 -5.37
CA LEU A 60 22.44 -2.09 -6.75
C LEU A 60 23.09 -0.86 -7.39
N ASN A 61 22.58 0.33 -7.09
CA ASN A 61 23.16 1.58 -7.56
C ASN A 61 24.50 1.86 -6.87
N ALA A 62 24.63 1.58 -5.57
CA ALA A 62 25.89 1.68 -4.86
C ALA A 62 26.96 0.72 -5.41
N ASP A 63 26.57 -0.50 -5.80
CA ASP A 63 27.48 -1.46 -6.44
C ASP A 63 27.99 -0.97 -7.81
N THR A 64 27.13 -0.30 -8.58
CA THR A 64 27.45 0.14 -9.96
C THR A 64 28.18 1.49 -9.98
N SER A 65 27.75 2.43 -9.14
CA SER A 65 28.17 3.85 -9.20
C SER A 65 28.92 4.30 -7.94
N SER A 66 29.21 3.39 -6.99
CA SER A 66 29.84 3.68 -5.68
C SER A 66 29.14 4.79 -4.89
N THR A 67 27.87 5.04 -5.18
CA THR A 67 27.08 6.12 -4.60
C THR A 67 25.63 5.68 -4.43
N TYR A 68 25.02 6.06 -3.32
CA TYR A 68 23.57 5.97 -3.11
C TYR A 68 22.85 7.17 -3.71
N VAL A 69 22.09 6.96 -4.80
CA VAL A 69 21.19 7.98 -5.36
C VAL A 69 19.75 7.60 -5.10
N LEU A 70 19.08 8.31 -4.19
CA LEU A 70 17.65 8.20 -3.97
C LEU A 70 16.94 9.47 -4.46
N ALA A 71 16.14 9.30 -5.51
CA ALA A 71 15.07 10.21 -5.90
C ALA A 71 15.42 11.66 -6.31
N ASP A 72 16.67 12.00 -6.61
CA ASP A 72 16.96 13.18 -7.45
C ASP A 72 17.29 12.73 -8.89
N VAL A 73 16.30 12.95 -9.75
CA VAL A 73 16.23 12.47 -11.13
C VAL A 73 17.16 13.33 -11.97
N SER A 74 18.39 12.88 -12.23
CA SER A 74 19.16 13.26 -13.42
C SER A 74 20.42 12.42 -13.72
N ALA A 75 20.88 11.51 -12.85
CA ALA A 75 22.23 10.93 -13.03
C ALA A 75 22.44 9.44 -12.68
N GLY A 76 21.39 8.64 -12.46
CA GLY A 76 21.55 7.23 -12.07
C GLY A 76 20.88 6.23 -13.03
N ASP A 77 21.51 5.05 -13.20
CA ASP A 77 21.07 3.97 -14.10
C ASP A 77 19.65 3.41 -13.80
N TYR A 78 19.09 3.71 -12.61
CA TYR A 78 17.79 3.21 -12.15
C TYR A 78 16.74 4.30 -11.87
N ALA A 79 16.93 5.52 -12.37
CA ALA A 79 16.07 6.68 -12.08
C ALA A 79 14.58 6.45 -12.42
N THR A 80 14.30 5.70 -13.50
CA THR A 80 12.92 5.39 -13.91
C THR A 80 12.23 4.44 -12.93
N GLN A 81 12.95 3.46 -12.38
CA GLN A 81 12.42 2.52 -11.38
C GLN A 81 12.11 3.23 -10.06
N TYR A 82 13.01 4.12 -9.60
CA TYR A 82 12.75 4.94 -8.41
C TYR A 82 11.53 5.83 -8.56
N THR A 83 11.36 6.45 -9.72
CA THR A 83 10.21 7.32 -9.99
C THR A 83 8.91 6.52 -9.99
N ALA A 84 8.92 5.32 -10.59
CA ALA A 84 7.75 4.44 -10.60
C ALA A 84 7.34 3.99 -9.18
N LEU A 85 8.30 3.57 -8.35
CA LEU A 85 8.04 3.16 -6.96
C LEU A 85 7.60 4.32 -6.09
N THR A 86 8.23 5.48 -6.25
CA THR A 86 7.83 6.73 -5.58
C THR A 86 6.39 7.09 -5.94
N THR A 87 6.03 6.96 -7.21
CA THR A 87 4.66 7.25 -7.68
C THR A 87 3.66 6.27 -7.10
N ASP A 88 3.99 4.97 -7.04
CA ASP A 88 3.10 3.95 -6.47
C ASP A 88 2.91 4.19 -4.96
N ILE A 89 3.98 4.43 -4.21
CA ILE A 89 3.90 4.78 -2.78
C ILE A 89 3.02 6.01 -2.59
N ASN A 90 3.28 7.10 -3.32
CA ASN A 90 2.53 8.36 -3.24
C ASN A 90 1.04 8.20 -3.59
N ALA A 91 0.68 7.22 -4.42
CA ALA A 91 -0.71 6.91 -4.73
C ALA A 91 -1.44 6.19 -3.56
N GLN A 92 -0.70 5.56 -2.64
CA GLN A 92 -1.28 4.85 -1.50
C GLN A 92 -1.34 5.69 -0.22
N VAL A 93 -0.48 6.69 -0.06
CA VAL A 93 -0.26 7.45 1.19
C VAL A 93 -0.90 8.84 1.19
N ALA A 94 -1.07 9.42 2.38
CA ALA A 94 -1.55 10.80 2.54
C ALA A 94 -0.42 11.84 2.49
N GLN A 95 0.82 11.44 2.81
CA GLN A 95 2.01 12.28 2.78
C GLN A 95 3.05 11.67 1.86
N THR A 96 3.63 12.49 1.00
CA THR A 96 4.67 12.09 0.04
C THR A 96 5.82 11.38 0.76
N VAL A 97 6.33 10.32 0.15
CA VAL A 97 7.54 9.65 0.61
C VAL A 97 8.70 10.65 0.72
N VAL A 98 9.49 10.52 1.79
CA VAL A 98 10.66 11.35 2.07
C VAL A 98 11.91 10.54 1.78
N TYR A 99 12.83 11.11 1.02
CA TYR A 99 14.15 10.54 0.72
C TYR A 99 15.23 11.51 1.17
N ASN A 100 16.16 11.03 1.99
CA ASN A 100 17.37 11.75 2.34
C ASN A 100 18.57 10.92 1.90
N ALA A 101 19.49 11.51 1.15
CA ALA A 101 20.77 10.90 0.78
C ALA A 101 21.93 11.83 1.15
N ASN A 102 23.01 11.27 1.69
CA ASN A 102 24.23 12.01 2.02
C ASN A 102 25.30 11.73 0.98
N ALA A 103 25.38 12.55 -0.08
CA ALA A 103 26.47 12.54 -1.07
C ALA A 103 26.96 11.13 -1.50
N GLY A 104 26.05 10.15 -1.59
CA GLY A 104 26.36 8.78 -1.95
C GLY A 104 26.86 7.83 -0.85
N THR A 105 27.03 8.26 0.41
CA THR A 105 27.54 7.41 1.50
C THR A 105 26.48 6.82 2.42
N ALA A 106 25.31 7.45 2.50
CA ALA A 106 24.20 6.99 3.34
C ALA A 106 22.86 7.43 2.76
N TYR A 107 21.81 6.68 3.06
CA TYR A 107 20.44 7.06 2.71
C TYR A 107 19.43 6.65 3.78
N ALA A 108 18.32 7.37 3.83
CA ALA A 108 17.11 6.94 4.50
C ALA A 108 15.88 7.33 3.67
N ALA A 109 14.89 6.44 3.65
CA ALA A 109 13.61 6.62 2.98
C ALA A 109 12.48 6.29 3.95
N SER A 110 11.45 7.13 4.00
CA SER A 110 10.28 6.87 4.85
C SER A 110 8.97 7.20 4.17
N ALA A 111 7.95 6.38 4.42
CA ALA A 111 6.59 6.60 3.92
C ALA A 111 5.55 6.34 5.03
N GLN A 112 4.44 7.07 4.98
CA GLN A 112 3.38 6.95 5.97
C GLN A 112 2.51 5.71 5.73
N LEU A 113 2.23 4.93 6.76
CA LEU A 113 1.27 3.83 6.74
C LEU A 113 -0.15 4.35 6.94
N THR A 114 -1.07 3.86 6.11
CA THR A 114 -2.47 4.28 6.06
C THR A 114 -3.30 3.72 7.20
N GLY A 115 -2.94 2.55 7.74
CA GLY A 115 -3.71 1.90 8.80
C GLY A 115 -3.53 2.52 10.19
N THR A 116 -2.34 3.05 10.49
CA THR A 116 -1.95 3.49 11.83
C THR A 116 -1.45 4.93 11.92
N GLY A 117 -1.16 5.57 10.78
CA GLY A 117 -0.51 6.88 10.73
C GLY A 117 0.98 6.85 11.10
N ALA A 118 1.53 5.69 11.49
CA ALA A 118 2.95 5.46 11.69
C ALA A 118 3.71 5.53 10.36
N PHE A 119 5.03 5.64 10.41
CA PHE A 119 5.88 5.66 9.23
C PHE A 119 6.61 4.33 9.11
N TRP A 120 6.88 3.88 7.88
CA TRP A 120 7.83 2.81 7.64
C TRP A 120 9.11 3.44 7.12
N CYS A 121 10.24 3.13 7.76
CA CYS A 121 11.54 3.68 7.42
C CYS A 121 12.51 2.57 7.02
N VAL A 122 13.28 2.83 5.97
CA VAL A 122 14.43 2.01 5.53
C VAL A 122 15.67 2.89 5.39
N ASP A 123 16.84 2.36 5.71
CA ASP A 123 18.12 3.09 5.59
C ASP A 123 19.25 2.20 5.08
N SER A 124 20.39 2.84 4.77
CA SER A 124 21.64 2.19 4.35
C SER A 124 22.33 1.40 5.48
N ALA A 125 21.98 1.64 6.75
CA ALA A 125 22.49 0.87 7.89
C ALA A 125 21.75 -0.47 8.07
N GLY A 126 20.69 -0.68 7.29
CA GLY A 126 19.94 -1.92 7.25
C GLY A 126 18.61 -1.88 7.99
N ALA A 127 18.14 -0.71 8.44
CA ALA A 127 16.83 -0.58 9.05
C ALA A 127 15.69 -0.92 8.07
N SER A 128 14.64 -1.50 8.62
CA SER A 128 13.34 -1.71 7.97
C SER A 128 12.31 -1.89 9.08
N ARG A 129 11.83 -0.77 9.63
CA ARG A 129 10.99 -0.78 10.83
C ARG A 129 9.97 0.37 10.83
N ALA A 130 9.02 0.26 11.74
CA ALA A 130 7.99 1.28 11.92
C ALA A 130 8.46 2.38 12.87
N GLU A 131 8.22 3.63 12.50
CA GLU A 131 8.57 4.84 13.23
C GLU A 131 7.35 5.65 13.63
N GLY A 132 7.45 6.35 14.76
CA GLY A 132 6.39 7.22 15.27
C GLY A 132 6.33 8.60 14.62
N ALA A 133 7.36 8.99 13.87
CA ALA A 133 7.48 10.32 13.28
C ALA A 133 8.02 10.26 11.85
N THR A 134 7.77 11.34 11.10
CA THR A 134 8.37 11.57 9.77
C THR A 134 9.88 11.62 9.87
N LEU A 135 10.59 11.10 8.86
CA LEU A 135 12.04 11.25 8.76
C LEU A 135 12.41 12.75 8.72
N PRO A 136 13.20 13.28 9.67
CA PRO A 136 13.62 14.67 9.66
C PRO A 136 14.51 14.96 8.45
N ALA A 137 14.53 16.21 7.99
CA ALA A 137 15.43 16.62 6.91
C ALA A 137 16.90 16.35 7.26
N ALA A 138 17.70 16.00 6.25
CA ALA A 138 19.14 15.71 6.39
C ALA A 138 19.49 14.61 7.42
N THR A 139 18.55 13.72 7.71
CA THR A 139 18.78 12.54 8.55
C THR A 139 18.84 11.30 7.68
N TYR A 140 19.94 10.54 7.76
CA TYR A 140 20.26 9.43 6.86
C TYR A 140 20.18 8.05 7.53
N ALA A 141 19.56 8.00 8.72
CA ALA A 141 19.28 6.79 9.45
C ALA A 141 17.84 6.86 9.95
N CYS A 142 17.19 5.71 10.06
CA CYS A 142 15.88 5.67 10.69
C CYS A 142 16.02 6.05 12.18
N PRO A 143 15.13 6.92 12.71
CA PRO A 143 15.19 7.42 14.09
C PRO A 143 14.92 6.36 15.15
#